data_AF-A0A1H5KPY4-F1
#
_entry.id   AF-A0A1H5KPY4-F1
#
_cell.length_a   1.000
_cell.length_b   1.000
_cell.length_c   1.000
_cell.angle_alpha   90.00
_cell.angle_beta   90.00
_cell.angle_gamma   90.00
#
_symmetry.space_group_name_H-M   'P 1'
#
loop_
_entity.id
_entity.type
_entity.pdbx_description
1 polymer ?
#
loop_
_entity_poly.entity_id
_entity_poly.type
_entity_poly.pdbx_seq_one_letter_code
_entity_poly.pdbx_strand_id
1 'polypeptide(L)'
;MISLRARQHWRSGPTLRIPRGADDVENTNRRFLLYGVMPLWFVPAVADWIMHRRSNIEHTSGVRESAIHALMMTEAGLPVVAGLTAKVNPLVLSLMGGAALAHGATALWDVSLATDQREVTPVEQHIHSFLEVLPLTAAAFTTCLHWDQVRKALKGGARTDNWKLLPKERPLSARYLGGIAAGVGLCIVLPYAEEMIRCVRARRVPSVT
;
A
#
# COMPACT_ATOMS: atom_id res chain seq x y z
N MET A 1 41.07 1.29 -28.57
CA MET A 1 39.95 1.94 -29.29
C MET A 1 38.84 0.90 -29.52
N ILE A 2 37.76 0.95 -28.74
CA ILE A 2 36.59 0.09 -28.98
C ILE A 2 35.91 0.60 -30.26
N SER A 3 35.84 -0.25 -31.28
CA SER A 3 35.24 0.05 -32.59
C SER A 3 33.83 0.60 -32.45
N LEU A 4 33.50 1.67 -33.18
CA LEU A 4 32.14 2.24 -33.28
C LEU A 4 31.09 1.17 -33.63
N ARG A 5 31.46 0.11 -34.35
CA ARG A 5 30.57 -1.03 -34.66
C ARG A 5 30.19 -1.85 -33.42
N ALA A 6 31.07 -2.00 -32.44
CA ALA A 6 30.78 -2.74 -31.21
C ALA A 6 29.76 -2.00 -30.32
N ARG A 7 29.75 -0.65 -30.33
CA ARG A 7 28.71 0.15 -29.66
C ARG A 7 27.35 0.07 -30.35
N GLN A 8 27.34 -0.14 -31.67
CA GLN A 8 26.12 -0.16 -32.47
C GLN A 8 25.31 -1.44 -32.23
N HIS A 9 25.98 -2.57 -32.00
CA HIS A 9 25.34 -3.86 -31.71
C HIS A 9 24.71 -3.97 -30.31
N TRP A 10 25.17 -3.19 -29.32
CA TRP A 10 24.56 -3.20 -27.98
C TRP A 10 23.18 -2.53 -27.95
N ARG A 11 22.88 -1.67 -28.95
CA ARG A 11 21.56 -1.03 -29.12
C ARG A 11 20.57 -1.88 -29.92
N SER A 12 21.05 -2.88 -30.66
CA SER A 12 20.23 -3.83 -31.41
C SER A 12 20.08 -5.13 -30.62
N GLY A 13 19.50 -5.02 -29.42
CA GLY A 13 18.97 -6.20 -28.72
C GLY A 13 17.85 -6.84 -29.54
N PRO A 14 17.60 -8.16 -29.39
CA PRO A 14 16.46 -8.80 -30.04
C PRO A 14 15.19 -8.02 -29.71
N THR A 15 14.42 -7.64 -30.73
CA THR A 15 13.10 -7.05 -30.52
C THR A 15 12.28 -8.05 -29.72
N LEU A 16 11.99 -7.71 -28.46
CA LEU A 16 11.11 -8.51 -27.61
C LEU A 16 9.79 -8.68 -28.36
N ARG A 17 9.46 -9.91 -28.73
CA ARG A 17 8.22 -10.22 -29.42
C ARG A 17 7.07 -10.07 -28.44
N ILE A 18 6.48 -8.87 -28.38
CA ILE A 18 5.29 -8.61 -27.57
C ILE A 18 4.11 -9.34 -28.22
N PRO A 19 3.44 -10.28 -27.53
CA PRO A 19 2.24 -10.94 -28.05
C PRO A 19 1.16 -9.91 -28.45
N ARG A 20 0.39 -10.17 -29.51
CA ARG A 20 -0.72 -9.28 -29.91
C ARG A 20 -1.71 -9.14 -28.75
N GLY A 21 -2.00 -7.90 -28.32
CA GLY A 21 -2.86 -7.60 -27.17
C GLY A 21 -2.11 -7.41 -25.84
N ALA A 22 -0.81 -7.71 -25.77
CA ALA A 22 0.04 -7.35 -24.62
C ALA A 22 0.53 -5.89 -24.68
N ASP A 23 0.15 -5.15 -25.72
CA ASP A 23 0.35 -3.73 -25.94
C ASP A 23 -0.74 -2.84 -25.30
N ASP A 24 -1.80 -3.45 -24.74
CA ASP A 24 -2.80 -2.74 -23.92
C ASP A 24 -2.25 -2.50 -22.50
N VAL A 25 -1.31 -1.55 -22.41
CA VAL A 25 -0.64 -1.15 -21.17
C VAL A 25 -1.64 -0.62 -20.14
N GLU A 26 -2.72 0.03 -20.57
CA GLU A 26 -3.74 0.58 -19.68
C GLU A 26 -4.47 -0.53 -18.92
N ASN A 27 -5.00 -1.51 -19.65
CA ASN A 27 -5.70 -2.66 -19.06
C ASN A 27 -4.74 -3.55 -18.27
N THR A 28 -3.50 -3.71 -18.74
CA THR A 28 -2.47 -4.46 -18.02
C THR A 28 -2.17 -3.79 -16.68
N ASN A 29 -1.95 -2.48 -16.65
CA ASN A 29 -1.76 -1.72 -15.41
C ASN A 29 -2.99 -1.84 -14.48
N ARG A 30 -4.20 -1.66 -15.00
CA ARG A 30 -5.42 -1.80 -14.20
C ARG A 30 -5.58 -3.21 -13.61
N ARG A 31 -5.30 -4.26 -14.39
CA ARG A 31 -5.33 -5.65 -13.90
C ARG A 31 -4.25 -5.90 -12.86
N PHE A 32 -3.05 -5.36 -13.06
CA PHE A 32 -1.97 -5.46 -12.09
C PHE A 32 -2.34 -4.78 -10.77
N LEU A 33 -2.94 -3.58 -10.81
CA LEU A 33 -3.45 -2.92 -9.60
C LEU A 33 -4.50 -3.77 -8.89
N LEU A 34 -5.53 -4.25 -9.61
CA LEU A 34 -6.68 -4.94 -9.01
C LEU A 34 -6.38 -6.39 -8.59
N TYR A 35 -5.59 -7.12 -9.35
CA TYR A 35 -5.37 -8.56 -9.14
C TYR A 35 -3.93 -8.91 -8.78
N GLY A 36 -3.01 -7.95 -8.84
CA GLY A 36 -1.64 -8.08 -8.33
C GLY A 36 -1.48 -7.31 -7.02
N VAL A 37 -1.43 -5.97 -7.09
CA VAL A 37 -1.14 -5.10 -5.93
C VAL A 37 -2.19 -5.26 -4.83
N MET A 38 -3.48 -5.22 -5.15
CA MET A 38 -4.52 -5.32 -4.11
C MET A 38 -4.48 -6.61 -3.26
N PRO A 39 -4.39 -7.83 -3.83
CA PRO A 39 -4.30 -9.04 -3.00
C PRO A 39 -2.94 -9.21 -2.30
N LEU A 40 -1.87 -8.54 -2.75
CA LEU A 40 -0.54 -8.63 -2.13
C LEU A 40 -0.49 -8.09 -0.69
N TRP A 41 -1.50 -7.37 -0.23
CA TRP A 41 -1.59 -6.89 1.15
C TRP A 41 -1.99 -8.00 2.14
N PHE A 42 -2.69 -9.04 1.70
CA PHE A 42 -3.35 -9.96 2.63
C PHE A 42 -2.37 -10.92 3.33
N VAL A 43 -1.49 -11.57 2.57
CA VAL A 43 -0.55 -12.55 3.13
C VAL A 43 0.47 -11.87 4.06
N PRO A 44 1.13 -10.75 3.67
CA PRO A 44 2.05 -10.04 4.54
C PRO A 44 1.35 -9.50 5.80
N ALA A 45 0.13 -8.98 5.71
CA ALA A 45 -0.61 -8.52 6.90
C ALA A 45 -0.89 -9.65 7.91
N VAL A 46 -1.21 -10.85 7.44
CA VAL A 46 -1.35 -12.01 8.33
C VAL A 46 0.01 -12.46 8.88
N ALA A 47 1.06 -12.44 8.06
CA ALA A 47 2.40 -12.81 8.48
C ALA A 47 2.95 -11.86 9.56
N ASP A 48 2.70 -10.57 9.40
CA ASP A 48 3.00 -9.49 10.34
C ASP A 48 2.36 -9.75 11.71
N TRP A 49 1.04 -9.96 11.72
CA TRP A 49 0.31 -10.35 12.93
C TRP A 49 0.87 -11.62 13.60
N ILE A 50 1.28 -12.63 12.81
CA ILE A 50 1.92 -13.85 13.35
C ILE A 50 3.26 -13.50 14.01
N MET A 51 4.06 -12.60 13.43
CA MET A 51 5.31 -12.15 14.04
C MET A 51 5.05 -11.44 15.37
N HIS A 52 4.09 -10.51 15.42
CA HIS A 52 3.71 -9.81 16.65
C HIS A 52 3.18 -10.74 17.74
N ARG A 53 2.45 -11.80 17.35
CA ARG A 53 2.04 -12.84 18.29
C ARG A 53 3.22 -13.63 18.84
N ARG A 54 4.21 -13.95 18.00
CA ARG A 54 5.41 -14.69 18.41
C ARG A 54 6.35 -13.86 19.29
N SER A 55 6.43 -12.56 19.03
CA SER A 55 7.24 -11.62 19.81
C SER A 55 6.56 -11.17 21.11
N ASN A 56 5.33 -11.63 21.40
CA ASN A 56 4.52 -11.19 22.53
C ASN A 56 4.46 -9.65 22.62
N ILE A 57 4.11 -9.01 21.50
CA ILE A 57 4.07 -7.55 21.36
C ILE A 57 3.34 -6.86 22.53
N GLU A 58 2.32 -7.49 23.10
CA GLU A 58 1.53 -6.99 24.23
C GLU A 58 2.34 -6.74 25.51
N HIS A 59 3.49 -7.37 25.66
CA HIS A 59 4.40 -7.26 26.81
C HIS A 59 5.73 -6.58 26.48
N THR A 60 5.93 -6.16 25.23
CA THR A 60 7.10 -5.39 24.80
C THR A 60 6.68 -3.94 24.54
N SER A 61 6.44 -3.57 23.29
CA SER A 61 6.03 -2.22 22.87
C SER A 61 4.52 -1.95 23.04
N GLY A 62 3.72 -3.01 23.07
CA GLY A 62 2.32 -3.02 23.47
C GLY A 62 1.42 -2.13 22.62
N VAL A 63 0.53 -1.39 23.30
CA VAL A 63 -0.50 -0.57 22.61
C VAL A 63 0.12 0.54 21.77
N ARG A 64 1.34 0.99 22.09
CA ARG A 64 1.98 2.08 21.35
C ARG A 64 2.29 1.67 19.91
N GLU A 65 2.96 0.52 19.73
CA GLU A 65 3.27 -0.02 18.40
C GLU A 65 1.99 -0.41 17.65
N SER A 66 1.07 -1.13 18.31
CA SER A 66 -0.21 -1.48 17.69
C SER A 66 -1.06 -0.26 17.27
N ALA A 67 -0.94 0.89 17.96
CA ALA A 67 -1.60 2.13 17.54
C ALA A 67 -0.95 2.76 16.29
N ILE A 68 0.36 2.62 16.13
CA ILE A 68 1.07 3.04 14.91
C ILE A 68 0.63 2.17 13.73
N HIS A 69 0.52 0.85 13.91
CA HIS A 69 -0.04 -0.03 12.88
C HIS A 69 -1.46 0.39 12.46
N ALA A 70 -2.29 0.81 13.43
CA ALA A 70 -3.63 1.35 13.17
C ALA A 70 -3.61 2.59 12.27
N LEU A 71 -2.68 3.50 12.55
CA LEU A 71 -2.45 4.71 11.76
C LEU A 71 -2.01 4.33 10.34
N MET A 72 -1.03 3.45 10.21
CA MET A 72 -0.53 2.98 8.91
C MET A 72 -1.61 2.31 8.06
N MET A 73 -2.45 1.48 8.67
CA MET A 73 -3.61 0.89 7.98
C MET A 73 -4.61 1.95 7.52
N THR A 74 -4.81 3.02 8.28
CA THR A 74 -5.70 4.12 7.91
C THR A 74 -5.10 4.94 6.76
N GLU A 75 -3.81 5.23 6.83
CA GLU A 75 -3.05 5.93 5.80
C GLU A 75 -3.05 5.16 4.47
N ALA A 76 -2.98 3.83 4.49
CA ALA A 76 -3.09 3.00 3.29
C ALA A 76 -4.54 2.79 2.85
N GLY A 77 -5.45 2.53 3.80
CA GLY A 77 -6.84 2.14 3.54
C GLY A 77 -7.69 3.25 2.97
N LEU A 78 -7.56 4.49 3.46
CA LEU A 78 -8.34 5.63 2.96
C LEU A 78 -8.09 5.90 1.46
N PRO A 79 -6.83 6.02 0.98
CA PRO A 79 -6.56 6.14 -0.45
C PRO A 79 -7.01 4.94 -1.27
N VAL A 80 -6.89 3.71 -0.75
CA VAL A 80 -7.39 2.50 -1.44
C VAL A 80 -8.90 2.59 -1.64
N VAL A 81 -9.67 2.92 -0.60
CA VAL A 81 -11.13 3.09 -0.69
C VAL A 81 -11.49 4.19 -1.69
N ALA A 82 -10.81 5.34 -1.63
CA ALA A 82 -11.01 6.42 -2.60
C ALA A 82 -10.68 5.95 -4.03
N GLY A 83 -9.57 5.24 -4.22
CA GLY A 83 -9.13 4.69 -5.50
C GLY A 83 -10.09 3.63 -6.07
N LEU A 84 -10.78 2.88 -5.23
CA LEU A 84 -11.76 1.85 -5.63
C LEU A 84 -13.16 2.41 -5.91
N THR A 85 -13.58 3.48 -5.23
CA THR A 85 -14.96 3.98 -5.27
C THR A 85 -15.12 5.33 -5.98
N ALA A 86 -14.11 6.20 -5.89
CA ALA A 86 -14.15 7.54 -6.47
C ALA A 86 -13.48 7.62 -7.84
N LYS A 87 -13.91 8.59 -8.64
CA LYS A 87 -13.24 9.01 -9.86
C LYS A 87 -11.83 9.49 -9.50
N VAL A 88 -10.82 8.94 -10.17
CA VAL A 88 -9.43 9.37 -9.97
C VAL A 88 -9.25 10.73 -10.64
N ASN A 89 -9.20 11.77 -9.83
CA ASN A 89 -8.98 13.17 -10.22
C ASN A 89 -7.79 13.74 -9.39
N PRO A 90 -7.41 15.02 -9.56
CA PRO A 90 -6.32 15.62 -8.79
C PRO A 90 -6.45 15.43 -7.28
N LEU A 91 -7.64 15.58 -6.69
CA LEU A 91 -7.87 15.34 -5.27
C LEU A 91 -7.49 13.92 -4.84
N VAL A 92 -7.99 12.90 -5.55
CA VAL A 92 -7.71 11.50 -5.21
C VAL A 92 -6.22 11.17 -5.39
N LEU A 93 -5.57 11.68 -6.44
CA LEU A 93 -4.14 11.48 -6.64
C LEU A 93 -3.30 12.20 -5.58
N SER A 94 -3.68 13.41 -5.17
CA SER A 94 -3.03 14.13 -4.08
C SER A 94 -3.20 13.41 -2.75
N LEU A 95 -4.39 12.85 -2.48
CA LEU A 95 -4.64 12.01 -1.31
C LEU A 95 -3.74 10.77 -1.33
N MET A 96 -3.68 10.03 -2.45
CA MET A 96 -2.83 8.84 -2.58
C MET A 96 -1.34 9.16 -2.41
N GLY A 97 -0.86 10.23 -3.06
CA GLY A 97 0.54 10.63 -2.95
C GLY A 97 0.91 11.13 -1.55
N GLY A 98 0.08 12.00 -0.97
CA GLY A 98 0.29 12.52 0.39
C GLY A 98 0.24 11.42 1.44
N ALA A 99 -0.73 10.50 1.33
CA ALA A 99 -0.84 9.37 2.23
C ALA A 99 0.30 8.37 2.07
N ALA A 100 0.81 8.13 0.86
CA ALA A 100 1.99 7.28 0.67
C ALA A 100 3.26 7.86 1.32
N LEU A 101 3.44 9.20 1.25
CA LEU A 101 4.54 9.87 1.95
C LEU A 101 4.37 9.83 3.47
N ALA A 102 3.15 10.11 3.97
CA ALA A 102 2.84 9.99 5.38
C ALA A 102 3.08 8.57 5.89
N HIS A 103 2.61 7.56 5.14
CA HIS A 103 2.81 6.15 5.45
C HIS A 103 4.28 5.78 5.51
N GLY A 104 5.12 6.25 4.58
CA GLY A 104 6.57 6.03 4.66
C GLY A 104 7.21 6.67 5.90
N ALA A 105 6.78 7.88 6.28
CA ALA A 105 7.24 8.52 7.52
C ALA A 105 6.78 7.75 8.77
N THR A 106 5.53 7.28 8.78
CA THR A 106 4.97 6.48 9.87
C THR A 106 5.63 5.11 9.95
N ALA A 107 6.00 4.48 8.83
CA ALA A 107 6.76 3.23 8.79
C ALA A 107 8.18 3.40 9.38
N LEU A 108 8.85 4.51 9.08
CA LEU A 108 10.13 4.84 9.70
C LEU A 108 9.98 5.03 11.21
N TRP A 109 8.89 5.66 11.66
CA TRP A 109 8.59 5.83 13.07
C TRP A 109 8.30 4.48 13.76
N ASP A 110 7.53 3.61 13.10
CA ASP A 110 7.22 2.26 13.56
C ASP A 110 8.49 1.44 13.80
N VAL A 111 9.34 1.32 12.78
CA VAL A 111 10.60 0.55 12.88
C VAL A 111 11.49 1.13 13.97
N SER A 112 11.62 2.46 14.04
CA SER A 112 12.42 3.12 15.08
C SER A 112 11.91 2.79 16.49
N LEU A 113 10.59 2.80 16.69
CA LEU A 113 9.99 2.42 17.96
C LEU A 113 10.22 0.93 18.27
N ALA A 114 9.96 0.05 17.31
CA ALA A 114 10.06 -1.39 17.49
C ALA A 114 11.49 -1.81 17.84
N THR A 115 12.49 -1.32 17.10
CA THR A 115 13.90 -1.65 17.34
C THR A 115 14.44 -1.10 18.66
N ASP A 116 13.86 -0.01 19.18
CA ASP A 116 14.22 0.53 20.49
C ASP A 116 13.65 -0.30 21.65
N GLN A 117 12.54 -1.03 21.44
CA GLN A 117 11.78 -1.70 22.50
C GLN A 117 11.92 -3.22 22.48
N ARG A 118 12.26 -3.83 21.35
CA ARG A 118 12.36 -5.29 21.18
C ARG A 118 13.27 -5.67 20.03
N GLU A 119 13.61 -6.96 19.97
CA GLU A 119 14.24 -7.52 18.78
C GLU A 119 13.23 -7.56 17.63
N VAL A 120 13.63 -7.05 16.46
CA VAL A 120 12.90 -7.16 15.19
C VAL A 120 13.72 -8.08 14.28
N THR A 121 13.15 -9.23 13.93
CA THR A 121 13.89 -10.22 13.14
C THR A 121 14.04 -9.80 11.68
N PRO A 122 15.05 -10.30 10.93
CA PRO A 122 15.19 -9.97 9.50
C PRO A 122 13.96 -10.33 8.65
N VAL A 123 13.25 -11.41 8.99
CA VAL A 123 12.03 -11.82 8.29
C VAL A 123 10.92 -10.82 8.52
N GLU A 124 10.73 -10.39 9.76
CA GLU A 124 9.76 -9.39 10.15
C GLU A 124 10.05 -8.04 9.47
N GLN A 125 11.30 -7.58 9.49
CA GLN A 125 11.70 -6.37 8.78
C GLN A 125 11.42 -6.48 7.27
N HIS A 126 11.60 -7.64 6.66
CA HIS A 126 11.28 -7.83 5.24
C HIS A 126 9.77 -7.77 4.98
N ILE A 127 8.93 -8.28 5.89
CA ILE A 127 7.47 -8.16 5.83
C ILE A 127 7.07 -6.68 5.94
N HIS A 128 7.63 -5.95 6.91
CA HIS A 128 7.35 -4.53 7.13
C HIS A 128 7.74 -3.71 5.88
N SER A 129 8.95 -3.90 5.36
CA SER A 129 9.40 -3.20 4.15
C SER A 129 8.57 -3.55 2.91
N PHE A 130 8.02 -4.77 2.83
CA PHE A 130 7.09 -5.13 1.77
C PHE A 130 5.76 -4.38 1.93
N LEU A 131 5.19 -4.34 3.14
CA LEU A 131 3.95 -3.60 3.42
C LEU A 131 4.13 -2.09 3.19
N GLU A 132 5.26 -1.53 3.60
CA GLU A 132 5.63 -0.11 3.46
C GLU A 132 5.60 0.35 2.00
N VAL A 133 6.05 -0.48 1.05
CA VAL A 133 6.18 -0.07 -0.36
C VAL A 133 4.89 -0.20 -1.16
N LEU A 134 3.90 -0.97 -0.68
CA LEU A 134 2.64 -1.19 -1.41
C LEU A 134 1.79 0.08 -1.61
N PRO A 135 1.62 1.02 -0.66
CA PRO A 135 0.85 2.23 -0.90
C PRO A 135 1.54 3.15 -1.91
N LEU A 136 2.88 3.26 -1.86
CA LEU A 136 3.65 3.96 -2.88
C LEU A 136 3.50 3.31 -4.27
N THR A 137 3.53 1.98 -4.33
CA THR A 137 3.31 1.21 -5.57
C THR A 137 1.92 1.49 -6.14
N ALA A 138 0.88 1.42 -5.32
CA ALA A 138 -0.49 1.73 -5.75
C ALA A 138 -0.63 3.17 -6.26
N ALA A 139 -0.05 4.14 -5.56
CA ALA A 139 -0.03 5.54 -5.96
C ALA A 139 0.72 5.75 -7.29
N ALA A 140 1.89 5.13 -7.47
CA ALA A 140 2.71 5.25 -8.67
C ALA A 140 2.00 4.68 -9.91
N PHE A 141 1.47 3.46 -9.83
CA PHE A 141 0.77 2.84 -10.95
C PHE A 141 -0.54 3.56 -11.29
N THR A 142 -1.25 4.07 -10.28
CA THR A 142 -2.46 4.90 -10.49
C THR A 142 -2.10 6.24 -11.13
N THR A 143 -0.98 6.85 -10.73
CA THR A 143 -0.43 8.07 -11.34
C THR A 143 -0.07 7.86 -12.80
N CYS A 144 0.57 6.75 -13.14
CA CYS A 144 0.85 6.37 -14.53
C CYS A 144 -0.45 6.21 -15.34
N LEU A 145 -1.47 5.58 -14.75
CA LEU A 145 -2.77 5.38 -15.40
C LEU A 145 -3.53 6.69 -15.65
N HIS A 146 -3.33 7.69 -14.79
CA HIS A 146 -4.07 8.95 -14.76
C HIS A 146 -3.16 10.18 -14.96
N TRP A 147 -2.17 10.07 -15.84
CA TRP A 147 -1.18 11.13 -16.08
C TRP A 147 -1.79 12.48 -16.49
N ASP A 148 -2.94 12.47 -17.17
CA ASP A 148 -3.66 13.70 -17.49
C ASP A 148 -4.15 14.43 -16.23
N GLN A 149 -4.54 13.71 -15.18
CA GLN A 149 -4.95 14.27 -13.89
C GLN A 149 -3.75 14.79 -13.10
N VAL A 150 -2.60 14.12 -13.18
CA VAL A 150 -1.33 14.63 -12.61
C VAL A 150 -0.98 15.99 -13.20
N ARG A 151 -1.02 16.11 -14.54
CA ARG A 151 -0.79 17.39 -15.23
C ARG A 151 -1.79 18.47 -14.79
N LYS A 152 -3.04 18.11 -14.51
CA LYS A 152 -4.06 19.05 -13.99
C LYS A 152 -3.76 19.48 -12.56
N ALA A 153 -3.29 18.57 -11.70
CA ALA A 153 -2.88 18.87 -10.34
C ALA A 153 -1.71 19.87 -10.33
N LEU A 154 -0.66 19.60 -11.14
CA LEU A 154 0.53 20.46 -11.22
C LEU A 154 0.26 21.85 -11.81
N LYS A 155 -0.73 21.97 -12.71
CA LYS A 155 -1.13 23.25 -13.31
C LYS A 155 -2.13 24.03 -12.45
N GLY A 156 -2.45 23.58 -11.24
CA GLY A 156 -3.41 24.24 -10.34
C GLY A 156 -4.85 24.25 -10.88
N GLY A 157 -5.24 23.20 -11.62
CA GLY A 157 -6.38 23.19 -12.54
C GLY A 157 -7.66 23.91 -12.06
N ALA A 158 -8.03 24.98 -12.76
CA ALA A 158 -9.14 25.90 -12.47
C ALA A 158 -10.58 25.32 -12.61
N ARG A 159 -10.75 24.01 -12.82
CA ARG A 159 -12.09 23.38 -12.90
C ARG A 159 -12.50 22.85 -11.53
N THR A 160 -13.70 23.25 -11.07
CA THR A 160 -14.22 22.92 -9.74
C THR A 160 -14.32 21.42 -9.45
N ASP A 161 -14.51 20.58 -10.47
CA ASP A 161 -14.67 19.13 -10.30
C ASP A 161 -13.35 18.36 -10.05
N ASN A 162 -12.20 18.99 -10.29
CA ASN A 162 -10.88 18.39 -10.03
C ASN A 162 -10.63 18.14 -8.54
N TRP A 163 -11.30 18.92 -7.69
CA TRP A 163 -11.10 18.96 -6.24
C TRP A 163 -12.33 18.50 -5.45
N LYS A 164 -13.18 17.67 -6.05
CA LYS A 164 -14.36 17.07 -5.43
C LYS A 164 -14.23 15.55 -5.38
N LEU A 165 -14.78 14.92 -4.34
CA LEU A 165 -15.00 13.47 -4.36
C LEU A 165 -16.21 13.16 -5.23
N LEU A 166 -15.99 12.50 -6.35
CA LEU A 166 -17.02 12.11 -7.30
C LEU A 166 -17.01 10.59 -7.46
N PRO A 167 -18.17 9.92 -7.64
CA PRO A 167 -18.20 8.49 -7.88
C PRO A 167 -17.53 8.11 -9.21
N LYS A 168 -17.03 6.87 -9.32
CA LYS A 168 -16.53 6.36 -10.60
C LYS A 168 -17.63 6.32 -11.67
N GLU A 169 -17.30 6.77 -12.88
CA GLU A 169 -18.18 6.65 -14.05
C GLU A 169 -18.46 5.18 -14.42
N ARG A 170 -17.47 4.31 -14.21
CA ARG A 170 -17.58 2.86 -14.39
C ARG A 170 -17.20 2.17 -13.07
N PRO A 171 -18.15 1.95 -12.15
CA PRO A 171 -17.85 1.32 -10.87
C PRO A 171 -17.38 -0.12 -11.05
N LEU A 172 -16.57 -0.59 -10.10
CA LEU A 172 -16.17 -1.99 -10.02
C LEU A 172 -17.37 -2.86 -9.66
N SER A 173 -17.35 -4.14 -10.05
CA SER A 173 -18.45 -5.05 -9.73
C SER A 173 -18.59 -5.21 -8.20
N ALA A 174 -19.83 -5.29 -7.72
CA ALA A 174 -20.12 -5.53 -6.30
C ALA A 174 -19.47 -6.83 -5.79
N ARG A 175 -19.37 -7.86 -6.65
CA ARG A 175 -18.69 -9.13 -6.33
C ARG A 175 -17.20 -8.91 -6.04
N TYR A 176 -16.51 -8.14 -6.88
CA TYR A 176 -15.10 -7.84 -6.66
C TYR A 176 -14.90 -7.02 -5.38
N LEU A 177 -15.69 -5.95 -5.20
CA LEU A 177 -15.61 -5.12 -3.99
C LEU A 177 -15.93 -5.91 -2.73
N GLY A 178 -16.94 -6.78 -2.77
CA GLY A 178 -17.27 -7.69 -1.67
C GLY A 178 -16.15 -8.70 -1.36
N GLY A 179 -15.49 -9.24 -2.39
CA GLY A 179 -14.33 -10.12 -2.22
C GLY A 179 -13.15 -9.42 -1.56
N ILE A 180 -12.81 -8.20 -2.00
CA ILE A 180 -11.76 -7.39 -1.37
C ILE A 180 -12.16 -7.02 0.07
N ALA A 181 -13.39 -6.60 0.31
CA ALA A 181 -13.88 -6.26 1.65
C ALA A 181 -13.80 -7.47 2.59
N ALA A 182 -14.15 -8.67 2.13
CA ALA A 182 -14.00 -9.90 2.90
C ALA A 182 -12.51 -10.22 3.18
N GLY A 183 -11.64 -10.08 2.18
CA GLY A 183 -10.19 -10.25 2.36
C GLY A 183 -9.59 -9.26 3.36
N VAL A 184 -9.95 -7.98 3.28
CA VAL A 184 -9.56 -6.95 4.26
C VAL A 184 -10.10 -7.30 5.65
N GLY A 185 -11.37 -7.69 5.76
CA GLY A 185 -12.00 -8.08 7.01
C GLY A 185 -11.27 -9.24 7.70
N LEU A 186 -10.97 -10.31 6.95
CA LEU A 186 -10.40 -11.55 7.47
C LEU A 186 -8.88 -11.46 7.69
N CYS A 187 -8.15 -10.83 6.78
CA CYS A 187 -6.69 -10.86 6.76
C CYS A 187 -6.03 -9.60 7.37
N ILE A 188 -6.78 -8.52 7.59
CA ILE A 188 -6.23 -7.26 8.08
C ILE A 188 -6.97 -6.80 9.34
N VAL A 189 -8.28 -6.56 9.24
CA VAL A 189 -9.06 -5.99 10.35
C VAL A 189 -9.16 -6.95 11.53
N LEU A 190 -9.47 -8.23 11.28
CA LEU A 190 -9.59 -9.24 12.33
C LEU A 190 -8.26 -9.49 13.06
N PRO A 191 -7.11 -9.76 12.38
CA PRO A 191 -5.82 -9.93 13.05
C PRO A 191 -5.39 -8.70 13.85
N TYR A 192 -5.55 -7.51 13.28
CA TYR A 192 -5.26 -6.26 13.98
C TYR A 192 -6.12 -6.07 15.23
N ALA A 193 -7.44 -6.29 15.11
CA ALA A 193 -8.34 -6.14 16.26
C ALA A 193 -7.96 -7.11 17.39
N GLU A 194 -7.57 -8.34 17.03
CA GLU A 194 -7.06 -9.33 17.98
C GLU A 194 -5.80 -8.84 18.70
N GLU A 195 -4.81 -8.32 17.96
CA GLU A 195 -3.57 -7.77 18.52
C GLU A 195 -3.84 -6.58 19.44
N MET A 196 -4.60 -5.58 18.97
CA MET A 196 -4.94 -4.41 19.75
C MET A 196 -5.69 -4.79 21.05
N ILE A 197 -6.60 -5.76 20.99
CA ILE A 197 -7.27 -6.30 22.18
C ILE A 197 -6.27 -6.96 23.14
N ARG A 198 -5.32 -7.77 22.65
CA ARG A 198 -4.25 -8.37 23.47
C ARG A 198 -3.42 -7.29 24.17
N CYS A 199 -2.95 -6.29 23.43
CA CYS A 199 -2.17 -5.17 23.97
C CYS A 199 -2.94 -4.36 25.03
N VAL A 200 -4.21 -4.04 24.77
CA VAL A 200 -5.05 -3.29 25.73
C VAL A 200 -5.32 -4.12 26.99
N ARG A 201 -5.52 -5.44 26.85
CA ARG A 201 -5.71 -6.33 28.01
C ARG A 201 -4.45 -6.42 28.85
N ALA A 202 -3.29 -6.64 28.24
CA ALA A 202 -2.01 -6.72 28.94
C ALA A 202 -1.71 -5.43 29.72
N ARG A 203 -1.96 -4.24 29.13
CA ARG A 203 -1.78 -2.94 29.81
C ARG A 203 -2.67 -2.75 31.03
N ARG A 204 -3.84 -3.39 31.09
CA ARG A 204 -4.79 -3.27 32.21
C ARG A 204 -4.44 -4.15 33.39
N VAL A 205 -3.61 -5.18 33.22
CA VAL A 205 -3.14 -6.02 34.32
C VAL A 205 -2.01 -5.24 35.01
N PRO A 206 -2.16 -4.79 36.27
CA PRO A 206 -1.09 -4.14 37.00
C PRO A 206 0.10 -5.10 37.08
N SER A 207 1.29 -4.63 36.77
CA SER A 207 2.53 -5.34 37.11
C SER A 207 2.54 -5.55 38.62
N VAL A 208 2.31 -6.78 39.06
CA VAL A 208 2.52 -7.18 40.46
C VAL A 208 4.03 -7.16 40.67
N THR A 209 4.53 -6.01 41.16
CA THR A 209 5.85 -5.90 41.80
C THR A 209 5.75 -6.37 43.24
#